data_AF-A0AAU9VMJ1-F1
#
_entry.id   AF-A0AAU9VMJ1-F1
#
_cell.length_a   1.000
_cell.length_b   1.000
_cell.length_c   1.000
_cell.angle_alpha   90.00
_cell.angle_beta   90.00
_cell.angle_gamma   90.00
#
_symmetry.space_group_name_H-M   'P 1'
#
loop_
_entity.id
_entity.type
_entity.pdbx_description
1 polymer ?
#
loop_
_entity_poly.entity_id
_entity_poly.type
_entity_poly.pdbx_seq_one_letter_code
_entity_poly.pdbx_strand_id
1 'polypeptide(L)'
;MVEDNRNCGLYYDNDCIEEFLKFSFMPILRDKLHREVGLWNLHRIRSSTNLKFPSGRPNVLFFFPEVSGTRNYTVDVDLDELDLAEERCCYQPPQSGCSYELIQLSEIMRGKKFIISSHT
;
A
#
# COMPACT_ATOMS: atom_id res chain seq x y z
N MET A 1 24.95 6.80 -13.59
CA MET A 1 24.09 6.87 -14.78
C MET A 1 23.01 5.83 -14.58
N VAL A 2 21.87 6.24 -14.04
CA VAL A 2 20.68 5.38 -14.00
C VAL A 2 20.15 5.40 -15.42
N GLU A 3 20.29 4.31 -16.16
CA GLU A 3 19.59 4.19 -17.44
C GLU A 3 18.10 4.36 -17.17
N ASP A 4 17.52 5.38 -17.78
CA ASP A 4 16.09 5.59 -17.77
C ASP A 4 15.47 4.45 -18.57
N ASN A 5 14.89 3.47 -17.87
CA ASN A 5 14.21 2.31 -18.47
C ASN A 5 13.11 2.70 -19.47
N ARG A 6 12.68 3.98 -19.47
CA ARG A 6 11.81 4.57 -20.51
C ARG A 6 12.43 4.54 -21.90
N ASN A 7 13.75 4.65 -22.01
CA ASN A 7 14.45 4.77 -23.29
C ASN A 7 14.71 3.42 -23.98
N CYS A 8 14.47 2.30 -23.30
CA CYS A 8 14.67 0.96 -23.85
C CYS A 8 13.46 0.41 -24.64
N GLY A 9 12.34 1.15 -24.71
CA GLY A 9 11.11 0.67 -25.36
C GLY A 9 10.49 -0.57 -24.71
N LEU A 10 10.94 -0.92 -23.50
CA LEU A 10 10.44 -2.07 -22.72
C LEU A 10 9.21 -1.70 -21.88
N TYR A 11 8.93 -0.40 -21.72
CA TYR A 11 7.71 0.11 -21.10
C TYR A 11 6.70 0.37 -22.21
N TYR A 12 5.80 -0.58 -22.46
CA TYR A 12 4.59 -0.30 -23.21
C TYR A 12 3.68 0.51 -22.29
N ASP A 13 3.39 1.74 -22.69
CA ASP A 13 2.38 2.63 -22.10
C ASP A 13 0.98 2.07 -22.40
N ASN A 14 0.73 0.85 -21.95
CA ASN A 14 -0.55 0.19 -22.05
C ASN A 14 -1.18 0.24 -20.66
N ASP A 15 -1.66 1.43 -20.31
CA ASP A 15 -2.33 1.77 -19.04
C ASP A 15 -3.33 0.68 -18.63
N CYS A 16 -4.04 0.09 -19.59
CA CYS A 16 -5.03 -0.96 -19.35
C CYS A 16 -4.47 -2.21 -18.65
N ILE A 17 -3.26 -2.66 -18.99
CA ILE A 17 -2.66 -3.85 -18.35
C ILE A 17 -2.22 -3.50 -16.94
N GLU A 18 -1.60 -2.35 -16.75
CA GLU A 18 -1.19 -1.87 -15.43
C GLU A 18 -2.40 -1.69 -14.51
N GLU A 19 -3.47 -1.06 -14.99
CA GLU A 19 -4.72 -0.91 -14.28
C GLU A 19 -5.39 -2.26 -13.96
N PHE A 20 -5.38 -3.22 -14.89
CA PHE A 20 -5.94 -4.55 -14.65
C PHE A 20 -5.15 -5.35 -13.59
N LEU A 21 -3.81 -5.26 -13.63
CA LEU A 21 -2.96 -5.87 -12.61
C LEU A 21 -3.22 -5.22 -11.25
N LYS A 22 -3.32 -3.89 -11.21
CA LYS A 22 -3.71 -3.17 -9.99
C LYS A 22 -5.08 -3.63 -9.49
N PHE A 23 -6.11 -3.66 -10.33
CA PHE A 23 -7.45 -4.13 -9.98
C PHE A 23 -7.42 -5.52 -9.36
N SER A 24 -6.73 -6.45 -10.02
CA SER A 24 -6.74 -7.87 -9.66
C SER A 24 -5.97 -8.16 -8.38
N PHE A 25 -4.84 -7.47 -8.16
CA PHE A 25 -3.89 -7.81 -7.10
C PHE A 25 -3.83 -6.79 -5.96
N MET A 26 -4.21 -5.53 -6.15
CA MET A 26 -4.14 -4.51 -5.10
C MET A 26 -4.95 -4.88 -3.86
N PRO A 27 -6.17 -5.44 -3.94
CA PRO A 27 -6.89 -5.87 -2.74
C PRO A 27 -6.10 -6.94 -1.94
N ILE A 28 -5.53 -7.93 -2.64
CA ILE A 28 -4.76 -9.01 -2.03
C ILE A 28 -3.47 -8.47 -1.39
N LEU A 29 -2.77 -7.59 -2.11
CA LEU A 29 -1.55 -6.95 -1.63
C LEU A 29 -1.83 -6.07 -0.41
N ARG A 30 -2.90 -5.26 -0.46
CA ARG A 30 -3.33 -4.39 0.64
C ARG A 30 -3.64 -5.21 1.88
N ASP A 31 -4.47 -6.24 1.76
CA ASP A 31 -4.83 -7.11 2.90
C ASP A 31 -3.60 -7.79 3.51
N LYS A 32 -2.72 -8.33 2.65
CA LYS A 32 -1.49 -8.97 3.10
C LYS A 32 -0.58 -7.97 3.81
N LEU A 33 -0.38 -6.79 3.24
CA LEU A 33 0.46 -5.75 3.83
C LEU A 33 -0.10 -5.28 5.17
N HIS A 34 -1.39 -5.02 5.29
CA HIS A 34 -2.00 -4.62 6.57
C HIS A 34 -1.85 -5.71 7.64
N ARG A 35 -2.02 -6.99 7.27
CA ARG A 35 -1.79 -8.11 8.18
C ARG A 35 -0.34 -8.16 8.65
N GLU A 36 0.63 -8.06 7.73
CA GLU A 36 2.05 -8.10 8.07
C GLU A 36 2.46 -6.90 8.91
N VAL A 37 1.93 -5.69 8.64
CA VAL A 37 2.13 -4.50 9.48
C VAL A 37 1.64 -4.75 10.90
N GLY A 38 0.46 -5.36 11.07
CA GLY A 38 -0.06 -5.71 12.39
C GLY A 38 0.87 -6.68 13.15
N LEU A 39 1.30 -7.76 12.48
CA LEU A 39 2.23 -8.74 13.07
C LEU A 39 3.58 -8.09 13.41
N TRP A 40 4.11 -7.30 12.49
CA TRP A 40 5.39 -6.63 12.66
C TRP A 40 5.34 -5.55 13.74
N ASN A 41 4.24 -4.84 13.91
CA ASN A 41 4.14 -3.86 14.99
C ASN A 41 3.99 -4.50 16.38
N LEU A 42 3.45 -5.72 16.46
CA LEU A 42 3.19 -6.43 17.72
C LEU A 42 4.29 -7.41 18.13
N HIS A 43 5.07 -7.93 17.19
CA HIS A 43 6.15 -8.86 17.52
C HIS A 43 7.21 -8.17 18.39
N ARG A 44 7.84 -8.95 19.28
CA ARG A 44 8.93 -8.45 20.12
C ARG A 44 10.26 -8.77 19.46
N ILE A 45 10.93 -7.73 18.97
CA ILE A 45 12.31 -7.82 18.45
C ILE A 45 13.23 -8.21 19.61
N ARG A 46 14.01 -9.28 19.41
CA ARG A 46 14.95 -9.79 20.40
C ARG A 46 16.10 -8.81 20.62
N SER A 47 16.55 -8.69 21.86
CA SER A 47 17.81 -8.03 22.18
C SER A 47 18.98 -8.73 21.48
N SER A 48 19.79 -7.96 20.77
CA SER A 48 21.03 -8.43 20.14
C SER A 48 22.24 -7.78 20.80
N THR A 49 23.42 -8.39 20.68
CA THR A 49 24.68 -7.83 21.16
C THR A 49 25.05 -6.53 20.44
N ASN A 50 24.46 -6.27 19.27
CA ASN A 50 24.64 -5.04 18.52
C ASN A 50 23.63 -3.99 19.00
N LEU A 51 24.10 -3.05 19.83
CA LEU A 51 23.29 -2.01 20.46
C LEU A 51 22.66 -1.01 19.47
N LYS A 52 23.02 -1.08 18.18
CA LYS A 52 22.52 -0.16 17.14
C LYS A 52 21.04 -0.34 16.84
N PHE A 53 20.45 -1.48 17.18
CA PHE A 53 19.05 -1.77 16.91
C PHE A 53 18.24 -1.88 18.20
N PRO A 54 17.17 -1.09 18.35
CA PRO A 54 16.35 -1.13 19.55
C PRO A 54 15.61 -2.47 19.62
N SER A 55 15.69 -3.12 20.78
CA SER A 55 14.89 -4.31 21.08
C SER A 55 13.55 -3.90 21.71
N GLY A 56 12.51 -4.69 21.49
CA GLY A 56 11.18 -4.38 21.98
C GLY A 56 10.11 -4.56 20.90
N ARG A 57 8.90 -4.10 21.19
CA ARG A 57 7.80 -4.11 20.22
C ARG A 57 7.81 -2.80 19.44
N PRO A 58 7.81 -2.80 18.10
CA PRO A 58 7.86 -1.56 17.32
C PRO A 58 6.76 -0.56 17.67
N ASN A 59 5.53 -1.03 17.90
CA ASN A 59 4.42 -0.22 18.43
C ASN A 59 4.83 0.56 19.70
N VAL A 60 5.42 -0.13 20.68
CA VAL A 60 5.76 0.48 21.98
C VAL A 60 6.92 1.43 21.82
N LEU A 61 7.92 1.06 21.01
CA LEU A 61 9.07 1.91 20.73
C LEU A 61 8.68 3.21 20.04
N PHE A 62 7.64 3.18 19.20
CA PHE A 62 7.15 4.36 18.49
C PHE A 62 6.24 5.23 19.35
N PHE A 63 5.24 4.65 20.02
CA PHE A 63 4.22 5.40 20.79
C PHE A 63 4.66 5.77 22.21
N PHE A 64 5.59 5.02 22.80
CA PHE A 64 6.05 5.21 24.18
C PHE A 64 7.59 5.11 24.26
N PRO A 65 8.31 6.00 23.56
CA PRO A 65 9.77 5.98 23.53
C PRO A 65 10.40 6.04 24.93
N GLU A 66 9.74 6.70 25.88
CA GLU A 66 10.20 6.88 27.26
C GLU A 66 10.38 5.54 27.99
N VAL A 67 9.57 4.53 27.66
CA VAL A 67 9.68 3.17 28.23
C VAL A 67 10.99 2.49 27.83
N SER A 68 11.55 2.89 26.69
CA SER A 68 12.85 2.41 26.20
C SER A 68 14.00 3.36 26.50
N GLY A 69 13.78 4.38 27.33
CA GLY A 69 14.79 5.38 27.68
C GLY A 69 15.16 6.33 26.53
N THR A 70 14.32 6.41 25.50
CA THR A 70 14.43 7.42 24.43
C THR A 70 13.31 8.46 24.56
N ARG A 71 13.26 9.41 23.62
CA ARG A 71 12.27 10.49 23.59
C ARG A 71 11.49 10.47 22.28
N ASN A 72 10.36 11.16 22.26
CA ASN A 72 9.62 11.37 21.03
C ASN A 72 10.39 12.32 20.08
N TYR A 73 10.49 11.92 18.81
CA TYR A 73 11.09 12.69 17.72
C TYR A 73 10.08 13.01 16.60
N THR A 74 8.80 12.72 16.79
CA THR A 74 7.76 13.07 15.82
C THR A 74 7.63 14.59 15.73
N VAL A 75 7.31 15.07 14.53
CA VAL A 75 6.92 16.46 14.29
C VAL A 75 5.42 16.49 14.11
N ASP A 76 4.76 17.42 14.78
CA ASP A 76 3.33 17.64 14.58
C ASP A 76 3.10 18.20 13.19
N VAL A 77 2.19 17.56 12.45
CA VAL A 77 1.80 17.96 11.11
C VAL A 77 0.51 18.74 11.21
N ASP A 78 0.48 19.94 10.62
CA ASP A 78 -0.76 20.69 10.46
C ASP A 78 -1.66 19.97 9.45
N LEU A 79 -2.86 19.60 9.91
CA LEU A 79 -3.82 18.86 9.09
C LEU A 79 -4.35 19.73 7.95
N ASP A 80 -4.47 21.04 8.14
CA ASP A 80 -4.92 21.95 7.09
C ASP A 80 -3.87 22.05 5.96
N GLU A 81 -2.57 22.08 6.31
CA GLU A 81 -1.49 22.03 5.34
C GLU A 81 -1.41 20.67 4.63
N LEU A 82 -1.67 19.58 5.36
CA LEU A 82 -1.69 18.23 4.80
C LEU A 82 -2.83 18.05 3.81
N ASP A 83 -4.04 18.49 4.13
CA ASP A 83 -5.21 18.44 3.26
C ASP A 83 -4.98 19.29 2.00
N LEU A 84 -4.40 20.49 2.15
CA LEU A 84 -4.04 21.35 1.03
C LEU A 84 -2.97 20.70 0.13
N ALA A 85 -1.98 20.02 0.73
CA ALA A 85 -0.97 19.27 -0.01
C ALA A 85 -1.59 18.08 -0.75
N GLU A 86 -2.53 17.37 -0.14
CA GLU A 86 -3.28 16.29 -0.79
C GLU A 86 -4.06 16.83 -1.99
N GLU A 87 -4.82 17.91 -1.83
CA GLU A 87 -5.60 18.51 -2.93
C GLU A 87 -4.70 18.99 -4.09
N ARG A 88 -3.56 19.61 -3.77
CA ARG A 88 -2.69 20.24 -4.78
C ARG A 88 -1.70 19.30 -5.43
N CYS A 89 -1.25 18.28 -4.72
CA CYS A 89 -0.12 17.45 -5.14
C CYS A 89 -0.48 15.98 -5.38
N CYS A 90 -1.61 15.49 -4.86
CA CYS A 90 -2.01 14.11 -5.05
C CYS A 90 -3.07 13.99 -6.14
N TYR A 91 -2.84 13.08 -7.09
CA TYR A 91 -3.91 12.59 -7.92
C TYR A 91 -4.80 11.69 -7.05
N GLN A 92 -6.08 12.02 -6.90
CA GLN A 92 -7.03 11.10 -6.28
C GLN A 92 -7.42 10.04 -7.32
N PRO A 93 -6.92 8.78 -7.19
CA PRO A 93 -7.41 7.73 -8.06
C PRO A 93 -8.90 7.51 -7.76
N PRO A 94 -9.66 6.96 -8.73
CA PRO A 94 -11.02 6.49 -8.47
C PRO A 94 -11.06 5.64 -7.20
N GLN A 95 -12.16 5.64 -6.44
CA GLN A 95 -12.27 4.79 -5.23
C GLN A 95 -12.04 3.30 -5.51
N SER A 96 -12.34 2.86 -6.74
CA SER A 96 -12.05 1.52 -7.28
C SER A 96 -10.57 1.27 -7.59
N GLY A 97 -9.76 2.33 -7.68
CA GLY A 97 -8.37 2.30 -8.14
C GLY A 97 -8.20 2.04 -9.63
N CYS A 98 -9.29 2.05 -10.42
CA CYS A 98 -9.30 1.65 -11.83
C CYS A 98 -10.30 2.48 -12.66
N SER A 99 -10.05 2.54 -13.96
CA SER A 99 -10.96 3.11 -14.95
C SER A 99 -12.36 2.47 -14.93
N TYR A 100 -13.38 3.25 -15.30
CA TYR A 100 -14.78 2.83 -15.30
C TYR A 100 -15.02 1.65 -16.24
N GLU A 101 -14.29 1.59 -17.35
CA GLU A 101 -14.30 0.54 -18.35
C GLU A 101 -13.88 -0.81 -17.76
N LEU A 102 -12.81 -0.83 -16.96
CA LEU A 102 -12.35 -2.05 -16.29
C LEU A 102 -13.33 -2.54 -15.24
N ILE A 103 -13.96 -1.62 -14.49
CA ILE A 103 -15.01 -1.98 -13.53
C ILE A 103 -16.16 -2.65 -14.27
N GLN A 104 -16.67 -2.04 -15.34
CA GLN A 104 -17.75 -2.61 -16.15
C GLN A 104 -17.37 -3.97 -16.75
N LEU A 105 -16.16 -4.12 -17.29
CA LEU A 105 -15.68 -5.40 -17.80
C LEU A 105 -15.64 -6.46 -16.71
N SER A 106 -15.15 -6.12 -15.52
CA SER A 106 -15.10 -7.03 -14.37
C SER A 106 -16.49 -7.49 -13.96
N GLU A 107 -17.48 -6.61 -13.95
CA GLU A 107 -18.87 -6.92 -13.65
C GLU A 107 -19.49 -7.83 -14.71
N ILE A 108 -19.24 -7.56 -15.99
CA ILE A 108 -19.68 -8.42 -17.10
C ILE A 108 -19.05 -9.83 -16.98
N MET A 109 -17.75 -9.90 -16.69
CA MET A 109 -17.05 -11.18 -16.49
C MET A 109 -17.60 -11.93 -15.27
N ARG A 110 -17.91 -11.22 -14.18
CA ARG A 110 -18.52 -11.78 -12.96
C ARG A 110 -19.94 -12.28 -13.21
N GLY A 111 -20.75 -11.53 -13.98
CA GLY A 111 -22.11 -11.91 -14.39
C GLY A 111 -22.13 -13.13 -15.33
N LYS A 112 -21.17 -13.23 -16.26
CA LYS A 112 -21.03 -14.41 -17.14
C LYS A 112 -20.64 -15.67 -16.37
N LYS A 113 -19.91 -15.55 -15.26
CA LYS A 113 -19.53 -16.69 -14.41
C LYS A 113 -20.75 -17.33 -13.72
N PHE A 114 -21.76 -16.55 -13.36
CA PHE A 114 -23.04 -17.05 -12.82
C PHE A 114 -23.89 -17.79 -13.87
N ILE A 115 -23.84 -17.36 -15.13
CA ILE A 115 -24.59 -18.01 -16.22
C ILE A 115 -23.96 -19.35 -16.61
N ILE A 116 -22.64 -19.47 -16.55
CA ILE A 116 -21.95 -20.72 -16.88
C ILE A 116 -22.05 -21.74 -15.74
N SER A 117 -22.05 -21.32 -14.47
CA SER A 117 -22.19 -22.26 -13.33
C SER A 117 -23.61 -22.74 -13.07
N SER A 118 -24.61 -22.17 -13.75
CA SER A 118 -26.03 -22.60 -13.65
C SER A 118 -26.43 -23.55 -14.79
N HIS A 119 -25.48 -23.96 -15.64
CA HIS A 119 -25.66 -24.94 -16.71
C HIS A 119 -24.83 -26.23 -16.53
N THR A 120 -24.43 -26.54 -15.29
CA THR A 120 -23.91 -27.87 -14.86
C THR A 120 -24.71 -28.37 -13.68
#